data_AF-A0A9Q0PSA1-F1
#
_entry.id   AF-A0A9Q0PSA1-F1
#
_cell.length_a   1.000
_cell.length_b   1.000
_cell.length_c   1.000
_cell.angle_alpha   90.00
_cell.angle_beta   90.00
_cell.angle_gamma   90.00
#
_symmetry.space_group_name_H-M   'P 1'
#
loop_
_entity.id
_entity.type
_entity.pdbx_description
1 polymer ?
#
loop_
_entity_poly.entity_id
_entity_poly.type
_entity_poly.pdbx_seq_one_letter_code
_entity_poly.pdbx_strand_id
1 'polypeptide(L)'
;MLSLQKINSGKIFVLPLGHLSMIRLFVALSPPSPSGHRSFFSDSYPLLHHNHHSSSFSTASPECFVSAVDIYYKNVPIFSIVETTETLSDWFKNSPFRVDLLEPKEFVQTWIQHQPSEKELSMKQLEENITLSWILIDPKGRRAMNLSSERPVSVQRHWLTGEVVVKFSTIMAGDGGEKEFVESGVTVCCGEKEGGEVEVREVSMVMNDLEGRNLTGKDGLVILQEALERGERRKGKGGNEGKGRYGEFVERKKERKERMRKFEKALDMVCIATGDCFSGVLLDLHFV
;
A
#
# COMPACT_ATOMS: atom_id res chain seq x y z
N MET A 1 -12.14 -12.98 28.95
CA MET A 1 -12.27 -14.23 28.17
C MET A 1 -12.11 -13.85 26.70
N LEU A 2 -10.98 -14.18 26.07
CA LEU A 2 -10.72 -13.87 24.67
C LEU A 2 -11.77 -14.59 23.82
N SER A 3 -12.67 -13.85 23.16
CA SER A 3 -13.59 -14.46 22.21
C SER A 3 -12.84 -14.67 20.91
N LEU A 4 -12.35 -15.88 20.72
CA LEU A 4 -11.70 -16.32 19.49
C LEU A 4 -12.79 -16.66 18.48
N GLN A 5 -13.16 -15.73 17.59
CA GLN A 5 -13.98 -16.09 16.45
C GLN A 5 -13.08 -16.78 15.40
N LYS A 6 -13.25 -18.10 15.28
CA LYS A 6 -12.69 -18.88 14.19
C LYS A 6 -13.55 -18.63 12.96
N ILE A 7 -13.05 -17.83 12.02
CA ILE A 7 -13.65 -17.69 10.69
C ILE A 7 -12.91 -18.67 9.77
N ASN A 8 -13.66 -19.51 9.05
CA ASN A 8 -13.14 -20.58 8.20
C ASN A 8 -12.21 -20.05 7.10
N SER A 9 -10.89 -20.25 7.22
CA SER A 9 -9.92 -20.28 6.09
C SER A 9 -8.44 -20.28 6.52
N GLY A 10 -8.09 -20.26 7.81
CA GLY A 10 -6.69 -20.12 8.26
C GLY A 10 -6.34 -18.71 8.74
N LYS A 11 -7.32 -17.80 8.74
CA LYS A 11 -7.28 -16.47 9.35
C LYS A 11 -6.94 -16.53 10.84
N ILE A 12 -5.94 -15.77 11.26
CA ILE A 12 -5.49 -15.66 12.65
C ILE A 12 -5.91 -14.29 13.23
N PHE A 13 -6.88 -14.37 14.15
CA PHE A 13 -7.29 -13.44 15.21
C PHE A 13 -7.62 -11.98 14.86
N VAL A 14 -8.91 -11.69 14.70
CA VAL A 14 -9.48 -10.33 14.89
C VAL A 14 -9.95 -10.23 16.34
N LEU A 15 -9.40 -9.31 17.12
CA LEU A 15 -9.84 -9.10 18.51
C LEU A 15 -11.01 -8.12 18.57
N PRO A 16 -12.19 -8.52 19.10
CA PRO A 16 -13.32 -7.60 19.29
C PRO A 16 -13.10 -6.60 20.44
N LEU A 17 -12.01 -6.72 21.22
CA LEU A 17 -11.75 -5.90 22.42
C LEU A 17 -10.27 -5.51 22.54
N GLY A 18 -9.83 -4.56 21.69
CA GLY A 18 -9.33 -3.25 22.12
C GLY A 18 -8.02 -3.07 22.90
N HIS A 19 -7.18 -4.07 23.20
CA HIS A 19 -5.92 -3.78 23.94
C HIS A 19 -4.65 -4.49 23.49
N LEU A 20 -4.73 -5.53 22.65
CA LEU A 20 -3.56 -6.32 22.27
C LEU A 20 -3.30 -6.20 20.78
N SER A 21 -2.11 -5.69 20.45
CA SER A 21 -1.54 -5.70 19.09
C SER A 21 -1.16 -7.12 18.71
N MET A 22 -1.68 -7.61 17.58
CA MET A 22 -1.29 -8.92 17.04
C MET A 22 0.17 -8.94 16.62
N ILE A 23 0.74 -7.80 16.19
CA ILE A 23 2.18 -7.68 15.94
C ILE A 23 2.96 -7.99 17.24
N ARG A 24 2.57 -7.38 18.37
CA ARG A 24 3.22 -7.64 19.66
C ARG A 24 3.07 -9.09 20.10
N LEU A 25 1.89 -9.68 19.89
CA LEU A 25 1.64 -11.08 20.23
C LEU A 25 2.45 -12.03 19.35
N PHE A 26 2.49 -11.80 18.04
CA PHE A 26 3.25 -12.59 17.08
C PHE A 26 4.76 -12.56 17.40
N VAL A 27 5.30 -11.39 17.71
CA VAL A 27 6.70 -11.24 18.15
C VAL A 27 6.96 -11.98 19.47
N ALA A 28 6.02 -11.95 20.41
CA ALA A 28 6.16 -12.63 21.69
C ALA A 28 6.06 -14.16 21.58
N LEU A 29 5.28 -14.67 20.62
CA LEU A 29 5.05 -16.11 20.41
C LEU A 29 6.02 -16.76 19.40
N SER A 30 6.75 -15.96 18.61
CA SER A 30 7.72 -16.47 17.65
C SER A 30 8.94 -17.08 18.36
N PRO A 31 9.43 -18.26 17.93
CA PRO A 31 10.61 -18.86 18.53
C PRO A 31 11.81 -17.90 18.40
N PRO A 32 12.67 -17.80 19.42
CA PRO A 32 13.80 -16.88 19.37
C PRO A 32 14.70 -17.25 18.19
N SER A 33 14.79 -16.34 17.21
CA SER A 33 15.83 -16.42 16.19
C SER A 33 17.20 -16.24 16.85
N PRO A 34 18.30 -16.68 16.23
CA PRO A 34 19.64 -16.40 16.73
C PRO A 34 19.93 -14.90 16.94
N SER A 35 19.18 -14.02 16.25
CA SER A 35 19.27 -12.56 16.33
C SER A 35 18.24 -11.91 17.29
N GLY A 36 17.33 -12.71 17.87
CA GLY A 36 16.33 -12.30 18.85
C GLY A 36 15.26 -11.33 18.36
N HIS A 37 14.33 -10.97 19.25
CA HIS A 37 13.29 -9.95 19.00
C HIS A 37 13.88 -8.59 18.59
N ARG A 38 15.12 -8.29 18.99
CA ARG A 38 15.80 -7.03 18.66
C ARG A 38 16.01 -6.83 17.17
N SER A 39 16.32 -7.89 16.41
CA SER A 39 16.48 -7.76 14.95
C SER A 39 15.14 -7.46 14.27
N PHE A 40 14.06 -8.10 14.71
CA PHE A 40 12.72 -7.84 14.20
C PHE A 40 12.31 -6.38 14.41
N PHE A 41 12.51 -5.83 15.61
CA PHE A 41 12.21 -4.42 15.90
C PHE A 41 13.12 -3.47 15.11
N SER A 42 14.40 -3.79 14.97
CA SER A 42 15.32 -3.00 14.14
C SER A 42 14.92 -2.99 12.67
N ASP A 43 14.34 -4.08 12.18
CA ASP A 43 13.91 -4.23 10.79
C ASP A 43 12.54 -3.59 10.51
N SER A 44 11.62 -3.63 11.49
CA SER A 44 10.20 -3.30 11.31
C SER A 44 9.80 -1.90 11.81
N TYR A 45 10.62 -1.26 12.65
CA TYR A 45 10.26 0.04 13.23
C TYR A 45 10.73 1.25 12.40
N PRO A 46 11.88 1.20 11.69
CA PRO A 46 12.28 2.27 10.77
C PRO A 46 11.36 2.36 9.56
N LEU A 47 11.15 3.58 9.05
CA LEU A 47 10.48 3.77 7.77
C LEU A 47 11.46 3.41 6.63
N LEU A 48 10.96 2.71 5.61
CA LEU A 48 11.76 2.39 4.43
C LEU A 48 12.13 3.67 3.67
N HIS A 49 13.42 3.92 3.51
CA HIS A 49 13.94 4.98 2.66
C HIS A 49 14.25 4.43 1.27
N HIS A 50 13.92 5.24 0.26
CA HIS A 50 14.27 4.94 -1.12
C HIS A 50 15.79 5.06 -1.27
N ASN A 51 16.45 4.00 -1.72
CA ASN A 51 17.86 4.03 -2.11
C ASN A 51 18.01 3.32 -3.45
N HIS A 52 18.70 3.97 -4.40
CA HIS A 52 19.01 3.37 -5.69
C HIS A 52 20.22 2.46 -5.54
N HIS A 53 20.05 1.17 -5.81
CA HIS A 53 21.16 0.24 -5.93
C HIS A 53 21.20 -0.36 -7.32
N SER A 54 22.16 0.08 -8.14
CA SER A 54 22.45 -0.53 -9.44
C SER A 54 23.24 -1.83 -9.23
N SER A 55 22.57 -2.93 -8.92
CA SER A 55 23.19 -4.25 -9.07
C SER A 55 22.13 -5.31 -9.31
N SER A 56 22.30 -6.13 -10.35
CA SER A 56 21.48 -7.30 -10.61
C SER A 56 21.55 -8.24 -9.41
N PHE A 57 20.47 -8.27 -8.64
CA PHE A 57 20.38 -9.09 -7.46
C PHE A 57 19.64 -10.38 -7.81
N SER A 58 20.33 -11.51 -7.65
CA SER A 58 19.76 -12.85 -7.84
C SER A 58 19.62 -13.50 -6.47
N THR A 59 18.58 -13.11 -5.72
CA THR A 59 18.06 -13.94 -4.64
C THR A 59 16.71 -14.48 -5.02
N ALA A 60 16.41 -15.66 -4.49
CA ALA A 60 15.10 -16.26 -4.68
C ALA A 60 14.06 -15.38 -4.00
N SER A 61 13.03 -14.97 -4.77
CA SER A 61 11.86 -14.30 -4.21
C SER A 61 11.25 -15.14 -3.08
N PRO A 62 10.65 -14.50 -2.06
CA PRO A 62 10.15 -15.22 -0.90
C PRO A 62 8.98 -16.09 -1.34
N GLU A 63 8.95 -17.36 -0.91
CA GLU A 63 7.92 -18.36 -1.27
C GLU A 63 6.56 -18.07 -0.61
N CYS A 64 6.60 -17.35 0.51
CA CYS A 64 5.45 -16.78 1.17
C CYS A 64 5.91 -15.55 1.97
N PHE A 65 4.97 -14.68 2.31
CA PHE A 65 5.20 -13.63 3.30
C PHE A 65 4.07 -13.60 4.30
N VAL A 66 4.36 -13.08 5.50
CA VAL A 66 3.37 -12.84 6.55
C VAL A 66 3.16 -11.34 6.67
N SER A 67 1.91 -10.91 6.55
CA SER A 67 1.48 -9.54 6.82
C SER A 67 0.92 -9.47 8.23
N ALA A 68 1.60 -8.75 9.12
CA ALA A 68 1.12 -8.44 10.45
C ALA A 68 0.67 -6.98 10.48
N VAL A 69 -0.64 -6.76 10.67
CA VAL A 69 -1.27 -5.47 10.42
C VAL A 69 -2.06 -5.04 11.64
N ASP A 70 -1.79 -3.83 12.11
CA ASP A 70 -2.56 -3.16 13.17
C ASP A 70 -3.02 -1.78 12.68
N ILE A 71 -4.29 -1.47 12.90
CA ILE A 71 -4.85 -0.13 12.71
C ILE A 71 -5.26 0.39 14.08
N TYR A 72 -4.81 1.60 14.40
CA TYR A 72 -5.10 2.28 15.66
C TYR A 72 -5.94 3.52 15.39
N TYR A 73 -6.81 3.84 16.34
CA TYR A 73 -7.46 5.13 16.45
C TYR A 73 -7.23 5.67 17.86
N LYS A 74 -6.70 6.89 17.97
CA LYS A 74 -6.31 7.49 19.27
C LYS A 74 -5.38 6.57 20.09
N ASN A 75 -4.45 5.90 19.42
CA ASN A 75 -3.51 4.91 20.00
C ASN A 75 -4.15 3.64 20.59
N VAL A 76 -5.44 3.40 20.33
CA VAL A 76 -6.13 2.17 20.73
C VAL A 76 -6.40 1.34 19.46
N PRO A 77 -6.06 0.04 19.44
CA PRO A 77 -6.25 -0.78 18.25
C PRO A 77 -7.75 -0.93 17.93
N ILE A 78 -8.10 -0.72 16.66
CA ILE A 78 -9.45 -0.91 16.10
C ILE A 78 -9.52 -2.09 15.13
N PHE A 79 -8.38 -2.51 14.60
CA PHE A 79 -8.24 -3.66 13.71
C PHE A 79 -6.85 -4.25 13.89
N SER A 80 -6.75 -5.58 13.89
CA SER A 80 -5.50 -6.29 14.07
C SER A 80 -5.63 -7.68 13.44
N ILE A 81 -4.69 -8.06 12.58
CA ILE A 81 -4.70 -9.35 11.86
C ILE A 81 -3.27 -9.79 11.53
N VAL A 82 -3.08 -11.11 11.43
CA VAL A 82 -1.88 -11.71 10.84
C VAL A 82 -2.32 -12.65 9.73
N GLU A 83 -1.88 -12.36 8.50
CA GLU A 83 -2.25 -13.11 7.30
C GLU A 83 -1.01 -13.64 6.59
N THR A 84 -1.05 -14.89 6.14
CA THR A 84 0.03 -15.48 5.35
C THR A 84 -0.38 -15.51 3.88
N THR A 85 0.45 -14.95 3.01
CA THR A 85 0.21 -14.93 1.56
C THR A 85 1.19 -15.84 0.86
N GLU A 86 0.67 -16.82 0.12
CA GLU A 86 1.45 -17.68 -0.77
C GLU A 86 1.77 -16.94 -2.08
N THR A 87 3.04 -16.98 -2.49
CA THR A 87 3.54 -16.20 -3.64
C THR A 87 3.99 -17.08 -4.81
N LEU A 88 4.06 -18.40 -4.59
CA LEU A 88 4.57 -19.35 -5.56
C LEU A 88 3.60 -19.62 -6.70
N SER A 89 2.31 -19.48 -6.46
CA SER A 89 1.28 -19.74 -7.46
C SER A 89 1.45 -18.86 -8.70
N ASP A 90 1.25 -19.44 -9.88
CA ASP A 90 1.26 -18.69 -11.14
C ASP A 90 0.13 -17.66 -11.19
N TRP A 91 -0.97 -17.92 -10.47
CA TRP A 91 -2.04 -16.95 -10.30
C TRP A 91 -1.51 -15.67 -9.65
N PHE A 92 -0.86 -15.78 -8.48
CA PHE A 92 -0.29 -14.61 -7.79
C PHE A 92 0.73 -13.90 -8.67
N LYS A 93 1.68 -14.64 -9.26
CA LYS A 93 2.77 -14.06 -10.06
C LYS A 93 2.29 -13.25 -11.25
N ASN A 94 1.22 -13.69 -11.92
CA ASN A 94 0.72 -13.06 -13.14
C ASN A 94 -0.47 -12.11 -12.89
N SER A 95 -1.09 -12.12 -11.70
CA SER A 95 -2.12 -11.16 -11.32
C SER A 95 -1.51 -9.82 -10.89
N PRO A 96 -2.30 -8.74 -10.85
CA PRO A 96 -1.93 -7.54 -10.10
C PRO A 96 -1.51 -7.88 -8.67
N PHE A 97 -0.43 -7.28 -8.18
CA PHE A 97 0.03 -7.42 -6.81
C PHE A 97 -1.00 -6.78 -5.88
N ARG A 98 -1.76 -7.63 -5.17
CA ARG A 98 -2.80 -7.21 -4.24
C ARG A 98 -2.85 -8.17 -3.05
N VAL A 99 -2.97 -7.60 -1.85
CA VAL A 99 -3.19 -8.34 -0.60
C VAL A 99 -4.44 -7.78 0.05
N ASP A 100 -5.49 -8.59 0.14
CA ASP A 100 -6.75 -8.27 0.80
C ASP A 100 -6.81 -9.00 2.15
N LEU A 101 -7.05 -8.28 3.25
CA LEU A 101 -7.13 -8.86 4.59
C LEU A 101 -8.57 -9.16 5.03
N LEU A 102 -9.56 -8.65 4.29
CA LEU A 102 -10.98 -8.86 4.53
C LEU A 102 -11.62 -9.41 3.26
N GLU A 103 -12.49 -10.40 3.42
CA GLU A 103 -13.27 -10.93 2.31
C GLU A 103 -14.38 -9.95 1.89
N PRO A 104 -14.88 -10.06 0.64
CA PRO A 104 -16.03 -9.27 0.22
C PRO A 104 -17.22 -9.46 1.17
N LYS A 105 -17.76 -8.35 1.69
CA LYS A 105 -18.86 -8.28 2.68
C LYS A 105 -18.46 -8.63 4.12
N GLU A 106 -17.19 -8.97 4.38
CA GLU A 106 -16.66 -9.05 5.73
C GLU A 106 -16.48 -7.64 6.29
N PHE A 107 -16.76 -7.46 7.58
CA PHE A 107 -16.52 -6.19 8.26
C PHE A 107 -16.15 -6.43 9.73
N VAL A 108 -15.40 -5.51 10.30
CA VAL A 108 -15.01 -5.51 11.71
C VAL A 108 -15.60 -4.27 12.37
N GLN A 109 -16.48 -4.50 13.34
CA GLN A 109 -17.09 -3.43 14.13
C GLN A 109 -16.05 -2.79 15.04
N THR A 110 -15.98 -1.46 15.06
CA THR A 110 -15.06 -0.72 15.91
C THR A 110 -15.80 -0.09 17.10
N TRP A 111 -15.05 0.30 18.13
CA TRP A 111 -15.59 1.05 19.27
C TRP A 111 -15.78 2.55 18.96
N ILE A 112 -15.42 3.02 17.76
CA ILE A 112 -15.58 4.41 17.36
C ILE A 112 -17.07 4.69 17.19
N GLN A 113 -17.59 5.56 18.04
CA GLN A 113 -18.96 6.07 17.94
C GLN A 113 -18.98 7.41 17.21
N HIS A 114 -19.88 7.52 16.24
CA HIS A 114 -20.27 8.78 15.61
C HIS A 114 -21.33 9.46 16.48
N GLN A 115 -21.11 10.72 16.87
CA GLN A 115 -22.16 11.48 17.55
C GLN A 115 -23.18 12.00 16.53
N PRO A 116 -24.49 11.70 16.68
CA PRO A 116 -25.51 12.04 15.67
C PRO A 116 -25.65 13.54 15.35
N SER A 117 -25.22 14.42 16.26
CA SER A 117 -25.29 15.88 16.11
C SER A 117 -24.18 16.47 15.23
N GLU A 118 -23.08 15.73 15.02
CA GLU A 118 -21.99 16.13 14.13
C GLU A 118 -22.02 15.19 12.93
N LYS A 119 -22.71 15.56 11.84
CA LYS A 119 -22.87 14.76 10.59
C LYS A 119 -21.56 14.29 9.93
N GLU A 120 -20.43 14.63 10.49
CA GLU A 120 -19.11 14.24 10.06
C GLU A 120 -18.43 13.59 11.26
N LEU A 121 -17.97 12.34 11.15
CA LEU A 121 -16.63 12.08 11.67
C LEU A 121 -15.81 13.19 11.04
N SER A 122 -15.43 14.23 11.79
CA SER A 122 -14.70 15.34 11.17
C SER A 122 -13.51 14.67 10.49
N MET A 123 -13.45 14.70 9.15
CA MET A 123 -12.47 13.89 8.41
C MET A 123 -11.06 14.19 8.93
N LYS A 124 -10.86 15.41 9.43
CA LYS A 124 -9.71 15.87 10.21
C LYS A 124 -9.45 15.07 11.48
N GLN A 125 -10.45 14.82 12.32
CA GLN A 125 -10.30 13.97 13.50
C GLN A 125 -9.90 12.54 13.14
N LEU A 126 -10.44 11.97 12.05
CA LEU A 126 -9.99 10.65 11.60
C LEU A 126 -8.54 10.73 11.11
N GLU A 127 -8.21 11.68 10.25
CA GLU A 127 -6.87 11.91 9.70
C GLU A 127 -5.80 12.12 10.80
N GLU A 128 -6.15 12.85 11.87
CA GLU A 128 -5.23 13.17 12.97
C GLU A 128 -4.99 12.01 13.93
N ASN A 129 -5.95 11.09 14.05
CA ASN A 129 -5.96 10.07 15.09
C ASN A 129 -5.83 8.64 14.59
N ILE A 130 -6.01 8.38 13.29
CA ILE A 130 -5.81 7.05 12.72
C ILE A 130 -4.34 6.82 12.37
N THR A 131 -3.82 5.66 12.74
CA THR A 131 -2.48 5.21 12.35
C THR A 131 -2.50 3.75 11.94
N LEU A 132 -1.53 3.38 11.10
CA LEU A 132 -1.36 2.04 10.56
C LEU A 132 0.05 1.54 10.87
N SER A 133 0.16 0.27 11.25
CA SER A 133 1.40 -0.49 11.18
C SER A 133 1.15 -1.70 10.28
N TRP A 134 1.84 -1.78 9.15
CA TRP A 134 1.80 -2.92 8.25
C TRP A 134 3.20 -3.49 8.15
N ILE A 135 3.46 -4.58 8.85
CA ILE A 135 4.77 -5.23 8.85
C ILE A 135 4.71 -6.44 7.93
N LEU A 136 5.51 -6.40 6.87
CA LEU A 136 5.76 -7.54 6.01
C LEU A 136 6.93 -8.34 6.58
N ILE A 137 6.78 -9.65 6.68
CA ILE A 137 7.77 -10.58 7.23
C ILE A 137 8.06 -11.63 6.17
N ASP A 138 9.34 -11.83 5.86
CA ASP A 138 9.83 -12.99 5.12
C ASP A 138 10.28 -14.05 6.12
N PRO A 139 9.51 -15.13 6.32
CA PRO A 139 9.85 -16.17 7.29
C PRO A 139 11.15 -16.91 6.94
N LYS A 140 11.44 -17.06 5.64
CA LYS A 140 12.59 -17.84 5.15
C LYS A 140 13.86 -17.00 5.22
N GLY A 141 13.82 -15.77 4.72
CA GLY A 141 14.92 -14.81 4.81
C GLY A 141 15.12 -14.24 6.21
N ARG A 142 14.15 -14.42 7.12
CA ARG A 142 14.15 -13.91 8.51
C ARG A 142 14.31 -12.39 8.56
N ARG A 143 13.69 -11.69 7.61
CA ARG A 143 13.69 -10.24 7.51
C ARG A 143 12.27 -9.71 7.65
N ALA A 144 12.16 -8.46 8.06
CA ALA A 144 10.90 -7.75 8.07
C ALA A 144 11.09 -6.31 7.57
N MET A 145 9.97 -5.68 7.20
CA MET A 145 9.93 -4.27 6.87
C MET A 145 8.54 -3.68 7.12
N ASN A 146 8.50 -2.38 7.38
CA ASN A 146 7.26 -1.64 7.49
C ASN A 146 6.85 -1.06 6.14
N LEU A 147 5.65 -1.41 5.68
CA LEU A 147 5.04 -0.88 4.46
C LEU A 147 4.01 0.23 4.74
N SER A 148 3.88 0.67 5.99
CA SER A 148 3.01 1.79 6.36
C SER A 148 3.76 3.13 6.43
N SER A 149 3.07 4.20 6.05
CA SER A 149 3.51 5.58 6.30
C SER A 149 3.29 6.04 7.74
N GLU A 150 2.87 5.15 8.65
CA GLU A 150 2.36 5.41 10.00
C GLU A 150 1.07 6.24 10.02
N ARG A 151 1.08 7.43 9.42
CA ARG A 151 -0.04 8.35 9.28
C ARG A 151 -0.66 8.31 7.89
N PRO A 152 -1.95 8.65 7.75
CA PRO A 152 -2.61 8.68 6.46
C PRO A 152 -1.99 9.76 5.55
N VAL A 153 -1.87 9.42 4.27
CA VAL A 153 -1.48 10.36 3.21
C VAL A 153 -2.70 11.01 2.55
N SER A 154 -3.87 10.38 2.66
CA SER A 154 -5.15 10.92 2.20
C SER A 154 -6.31 10.31 2.98
N VAL A 155 -7.34 11.10 3.24
CA VAL A 155 -8.63 10.66 3.79
C VAL A 155 -9.71 11.28 2.90
N GLN A 156 -10.56 10.45 2.31
CA GLN A 156 -11.60 10.89 1.38
C GLN A 156 -12.91 10.17 1.66
N ARG A 157 -14.02 10.88 1.57
CA ARG A 157 -15.35 10.27 1.59
C ARG A 157 -15.77 9.90 0.17
N HIS A 158 -16.11 8.64 -0.05
CA HIS A 158 -16.62 8.18 -1.32
C HIS A 158 -18.03 8.75 -1.54
N TRP A 159 -18.21 9.45 -2.65
CA TRP A 159 -19.43 10.23 -2.92
C TRP A 159 -20.69 9.38 -3.07
N LEU A 160 -20.55 8.14 -3.55
CA LEU A 160 -21.69 7.26 -3.82
C LEU A 160 -22.06 6.41 -2.59
N THR A 161 -21.07 5.79 -1.96
CA THR A 161 -21.31 4.86 -0.82
C THR A 161 -21.31 5.56 0.52
N GLY A 162 -20.79 6.79 0.60
CA GLY A 162 -20.62 7.52 1.85
C GLY A 162 -19.49 6.99 2.74
N GLU A 163 -18.81 5.93 2.33
CA GLU A 163 -17.70 5.31 3.06
C GLU A 163 -16.48 6.23 3.10
N VAL A 164 -15.72 6.18 4.19
CA VAL A 164 -14.48 6.92 4.34
C VAL A 164 -13.30 6.03 3.97
N VAL A 165 -12.58 6.43 2.93
CA VAL A 165 -11.38 5.75 2.44
C VAL A 165 -10.15 6.46 2.99
N VAL A 166 -9.38 5.73 3.79
CA VAL A 166 -8.12 6.18 4.37
C VAL A 166 -6.97 5.51 3.61
N LYS A 167 -6.09 6.32 3.03
CA LYS A 167 -4.92 5.85 2.28
C LYS A 167 -3.64 6.07 3.08
N PHE A 168 -2.81 5.04 3.16
CA PHE A 168 -1.42 5.07 3.61
C PHE A 168 -0.53 4.69 2.43
N SER A 169 0.71 5.19 2.39
CA SER A 169 1.56 4.95 1.21
C SER A 169 3.04 4.99 1.53
N THR A 170 3.76 3.98 1.05
CA THR A 170 5.22 3.90 1.16
C THR A 170 5.82 3.89 -0.24
N ILE A 171 6.80 4.77 -0.48
CA ILE A 171 7.50 4.88 -1.76
C ILE A 171 8.81 4.10 -1.70
N MET A 172 8.97 3.12 -2.58
CA MET A 172 10.15 2.26 -2.72
C MET A 172 10.88 2.54 -4.03
N ALA A 173 12.15 2.13 -4.09
CA ALA A 173 12.89 2.07 -5.36
C ALA A 173 12.36 0.91 -6.19
N GLY A 174 12.22 1.11 -7.50
CA GLY A 174 12.08 -0.01 -8.41
C GLY A 174 13.30 -0.20 -9.31
N ASP A 175 13.12 -0.99 -10.37
CA ASP A 175 14.20 -1.52 -11.22
C ASP A 175 14.71 -0.55 -12.30
N GLY A 176 14.15 0.66 -12.39
CA GLY A 176 14.52 1.71 -13.34
C GLY A 176 13.44 2.02 -14.38
N GLY A 177 13.65 3.05 -15.22
CA GLY A 177 12.75 3.39 -16.32
C GLY A 177 11.34 3.85 -15.92
N GLU A 178 10.31 3.05 -16.22
CA GLU A 178 8.91 3.31 -15.85
C GLU A 178 8.57 2.91 -14.41
N LYS A 179 9.37 2.00 -13.82
CA LYS A 179 9.24 1.53 -12.43
C LYS A 179 10.26 2.18 -11.50
N GLU A 180 10.83 3.32 -11.90
CA GLU A 180 11.84 4.06 -11.11
C GLU A 180 11.42 4.24 -9.64
N PHE A 181 10.13 4.49 -9.41
CA PHE A 181 9.52 4.47 -8.09
C PHE A 181 8.28 3.58 -8.09
N VAL A 182 8.10 2.89 -6.97
CA VAL A 182 6.94 2.03 -6.72
C VAL A 182 6.21 2.52 -5.48
N GLU A 183 4.91 2.73 -5.62
CA GLU A 183 4.00 3.04 -4.53
C GLU A 183 3.43 1.73 -3.95
N SER A 184 3.75 1.44 -2.69
CA SER A 184 2.98 0.47 -1.90
C SER A 184 1.85 1.23 -1.19
N GLY A 185 0.67 1.21 -1.80
CA GLY A 185 -0.52 1.88 -1.28
C GLY A 185 -1.36 0.93 -0.43
N VAL A 186 -1.63 1.31 0.81
CA VAL A 186 -2.58 0.62 1.68
C VAL A 186 -3.86 1.43 1.77
N THR A 187 -4.98 0.78 1.58
CA THR A 187 -6.32 1.35 1.64
C THR A 187 -7.09 0.72 2.79
N VAL A 188 -7.70 1.56 3.62
CA VAL A 188 -8.63 1.17 4.68
C VAL A 188 -9.97 1.84 4.40
N CYS A 189 -11.01 1.04 4.16
CA CYS A 189 -12.36 1.55 3.95
C CYS A 189 -13.16 1.40 5.24
N CYS A 190 -13.65 2.53 5.76
CA CYS A 190 -14.51 2.60 6.93
C CYS A 190 -15.95 2.93 6.50
N GLY A 191 -16.90 2.08 6.85
CA GLY A 191 -18.33 2.33 6.70
C GLY A 191 -18.97 2.82 8.00
N GLU A 192 -20.17 3.36 7.89
CA GLU A 192 -21.03 3.69 9.03
C GLU A 192 -22.21 2.71 9.04
N LYS A 193 -22.49 2.11 10.19
CA LYS A 193 -23.68 1.28 10.41
C LYS A 193 -24.87 2.16 10.82
N GLU A 194 -26.09 1.66 10.60
CA GLU A 194 -27.30 2.23 11.21
C GLU A 194 -27.11 2.33 12.74
N GLY A 195 -27.01 3.56 13.25
CA GLY A 195 -26.68 3.84 14.65
C GLY A 195 -25.37 4.61 14.88
N GLY A 196 -24.60 4.90 13.82
CA GLY A 196 -23.39 5.74 13.90
C GLY A 196 -22.13 4.98 14.35
N GLU A 197 -22.16 3.65 14.40
CA GLU A 197 -20.96 2.87 14.71
C GLU A 197 -20.10 2.73 13.44
N VAL A 198 -18.79 2.98 13.56
CA VAL A 198 -17.85 2.84 12.45
C VAL A 198 -17.42 1.37 12.33
N GLU A 199 -17.40 0.86 11.11
CA GLU A 199 -16.93 -0.48 10.79
C GLU A 199 -15.83 -0.44 9.73
N VAL A 200 -14.81 -1.29 9.88
CA VAL A 200 -13.78 -1.49 8.86
C VAL A 200 -14.28 -2.54 7.88
N ARG A 201 -14.44 -2.17 6.60
CA ARG A 201 -15.00 -3.02 5.52
C ARG A 201 -13.96 -3.54 4.55
N GLU A 202 -12.86 -2.81 4.37
CA GLU A 202 -11.76 -3.21 3.50
C GLU A 202 -10.44 -2.82 4.16
N VAL A 203 -9.48 -3.73 4.13
CA VAL A 203 -8.08 -3.43 4.39
C VAL A 203 -7.28 -4.14 3.29
N SER A 204 -6.75 -3.36 2.36
CA SER A 204 -6.06 -3.89 1.18
C SER A 204 -4.75 -3.15 0.92
N MET A 205 -3.79 -3.85 0.33
CA MET A 205 -2.52 -3.30 -0.11
C MET A 205 -2.32 -3.61 -1.59
N VAL A 206 -1.87 -2.60 -2.35
CA VAL A 206 -1.61 -2.69 -3.78
C VAL A 206 -0.27 -2.02 -4.09
N MET A 207 0.49 -2.62 -5.02
CA MET A 207 1.74 -2.02 -5.51
C MET A 207 1.53 -1.45 -6.91
N ASN A 208 1.81 -0.16 -7.07
CA ASN A 208 1.65 0.57 -8.32
C ASN A 208 2.96 1.22 -8.77
N ASP A 209 3.16 1.33 -10.07
CA ASP A 209 4.22 2.17 -10.62
C ASP A 209 3.89 3.67 -10.53
N LEU A 210 4.82 4.51 -10.99
CA LEU A 210 4.66 5.97 -11.08
C LEU A 210 3.38 6.39 -11.83
N GLU A 211 2.96 5.65 -12.84
CA GLU A 211 1.78 5.98 -13.65
C GLU A 211 0.48 5.60 -12.93
N GLY A 212 0.56 4.71 -11.94
CA GLY A 212 -0.57 4.16 -11.20
C GLY A 212 -1.07 2.84 -11.79
N ARG A 213 -0.26 2.18 -12.62
CA ARG A 213 -0.55 0.84 -13.12
C ARG A 213 -0.11 -0.17 -12.06
N ASN A 214 -0.93 -1.18 -11.84
CA ASN A 214 -0.60 -2.24 -10.88
C ASN A 214 0.63 -3.01 -11.38
N LEU A 215 1.58 -3.25 -10.48
CA LEU A 215 2.63 -4.22 -10.73
C LEU A 215 2.04 -5.63 -10.73
N THR A 216 2.64 -6.55 -11.48
CA THR A 216 2.32 -7.97 -11.35
C THR A 216 2.84 -8.51 -10.01
N GLY A 217 2.29 -9.62 -9.53
CA GLY A 217 2.79 -10.28 -8.32
C GLY A 217 4.28 -10.58 -8.41
N LYS A 218 4.75 -11.06 -9.57
CA LYS A 218 6.16 -11.33 -9.83
C LYS A 218 7.02 -10.08 -9.70
N ASP A 219 6.63 -9.00 -10.35
CA ASP A 219 7.38 -7.73 -10.31
C ASP A 219 7.39 -7.15 -8.89
N GLY A 220 6.24 -7.17 -8.22
CA GLY A 220 6.11 -6.73 -6.84
C GLY A 220 7.03 -7.50 -5.88
N LEU A 221 7.13 -8.82 -6.03
CA LEU A 221 8.03 -9.64 -5.20
C LEU A 221 9.51 -9.30 -5.40
N VAL A 222 9.93 -8.95 -6.62
CA VAL A 222 11.32 -8.52 -6.88
C VAL A 222 11.60 -7.24 -6.09
N ILE A 223 10.70 -6.27 -6.16
CA ILE A 223 10.84 -5.00 -5.43
C ILE A 223 10.81 -5.21 -3.91
N LEU A 224 9.90 -6.05 -3.41
CA LEU A 224 9.82 -6.33 -1.97
C LEU A 224 11.08 -7.06 -1.47
N GLN A 225 11.63 -7.99 -2.24
CA GLN A 225 12.86 -8.68 -1.87
C GLN A 225 14.03 -7.71 -1.79
N GLU A 226 14.17 -6.83 -2.77
CA GLU A 226 15.21 -5.80 -2.76
C GLU A 226 15.05 -4.85 -1.56
N ALA A 227 13.82 -4.42 -1.27
CA ALA A 227 13.51 -3.57 -0.13
C ALA A 227 13.79 -4.26 1.23
N LEU A 228 13.44 -5.55 1.36
CA LEU A 228 13.75 -6.35 2.56
C LEU A 228 15.25 -6.43 2.81
N GLU A 229 16.01 -6.70 1.76
CA GLU A 229 17.44 -6.96 1.88
C GLU A 229 18.27 -5.68 2.02
N ARG A 230 18.01 -4.70 1.16
CA ARG A 230 18.84 -3.51 0.95
C ARG A 230 18.17 -2.19 1.33
N GLY A 231 16.89 -2.21 1.67
CA GLY A 231 16.14 -1.01 2.05
C GLY A 231 16.83 -0.26 3.19
N GLU A 232 17.07 1.03 2.97
CA GLU A 232 17.64 1.88 4.00
C GLU A 232 16.62 2.07 5.12
N ARG A 233 17.01 1.70 6.34
CA ARG A 233 16.16 1.77 7.53
C ARG A 233 16.50 3.04 8.30
N ARG A 234 15.71 4.10 8.09
CA ARG A 234 15.87 5.34 8.86
C ARG A 234 14.79 5.46 9.91
N LYS A 235 15.20 5.85 11.13
CA LYS A 235 14.24 6.27 12.15
C LYS A 235 13.57 7.54 11.64
N GLY A 236 12.25 7.52 11.47
CA GLY A 236 11.49 8.66 10.97
C GLY A 236 11.76 9.91 11.81
N LYS A 237 11.92 11.06 11.15
CA LYS A 237 12.17 12.37 11.77
C LYS A 237 10.90 13.03 12.35
N GLY A 238 9.79 12.31 12.39
CA GLY A 238 8.51 12.77 12.94
C GLY A 238 7.33 12.38 12.05
N GLY A 239 6.10 12.46 12.60
CA GLY A 239 4.90 11.87 12.00
C GLY A 239 4.44 12.44 10.64
N ASN A 240 5.06 13.49 10.10
CA ASN A 240 4.67 14.09 8.81
C ASN A 240 5.59 13.70 7.64
N GLU A 241 6.65 12.92 7.90
CA GLU A 241 7.63 12.54 6.87
C GLU A 241 7.00 11.71 5.74
N GLY A 242 6.13 10.75 6.08
CA GLY A 242 5.42 9.92 5.10
C GLY A 242 4.53 10.76 4.17
N LYS A 243 3.78 11.72 4.71
CA LYS A 243 2.92 12.62 3.94
C LYS A 243 3.73 13.54 3.02
N GLY A 244 4.87 14.04 3.49
CA GLY A 244 5.81 14.82 2.66
C GLY A 244 6.36 14.02 1.48
N ARG A 245 6.85 12.80 1.72
CA ARG A 245 7.37 11.90 0.66
C ARG A 245 6.30 11.51 -0.36
N TYR A 246 5.08 11.27 0.10
CA TYR A 246 3.95 11.02 -0.79
C TYR A 246 3.62 12.27 -1.64
N GLY A 247 3.65 13.47 -1.05
CA GLY A 247 3.47 14.72 -1.78
C GLY A 247 4.50 14.90 -2.90
N GLU A 248 5.77 14.64 -2.61
CA GLU A 248 6.87 14.70 -3.59
C GLU A 248 6.69 13.67 -4.72
N PHE A 249 6.23 12.45 -4.40
CA PHE A 249 5.89 11.44 -5.39
C PHE A 249 4.72 11.87 -6.28
N VAL A 250 3.67 12.46 -5.70
CA VAL A 250 2.51 12.99 -6.44
C VAL A 250 2.92 14.12 -7.38
N GLU A 251 3.81 15.01 -6.94
CA GLU A 251 4.36 16.09 -7.75
C GLU A 251 5.15 15.54 -8.94
N ARG A 252 6.09 14.61 -8.71
CA ARG A 252 6.83 13.93 -9.79
C ARG A 252 5.91 13.21 -10.78
N LYS A 253 4.86 12.56 -10.28
CA LYS A 253 3.83 11.91 -11.10
C LYS A 253 3.13 12.93 -12.01
N LYS A 254 2.83 14.13 -11.49
CA LYS A 254 2.24 15.22 -12.28
C LYS A 254 3.20 15.74 -13.34
N GLU A 255 4.45 16.00 -13.00
CA GLU A 255 5.47 16.48 -13.95
C GLU A 255 5.70 15.50 -15.10
N ARG A 256 5.74 14.19 -14.82
CA ARG A 256 5.90 13.15 -15.84
C ARG A 256 4.69 13.07 -16.77
N LYS A 257 3.46 13.14 -16.22
CA LYS A 257 2.24 13.22 -17.03
C LYS A 257 2.21 14.46 -17.93
N GLU A 258 2.68 15.60 -17.42
CA GLU A 258 2.78 16.83 -18.22
C GLU A 258 3.81 16.71 -19.35
N ARG A 259 4.96 16.07 -19.10
CA ARG A 259 5.96 15.78 -20.13
C ARG A 259 5.41 14.83 -21.21
N MET A 260 4.72 13.77 -20.81
CA MET A 260 4.08 12.84 -21.76
C MET A 260 3.04 13.55 -22.62
N ARG A 261 2.16 14.35 -22.01
CA ARG A 261 1.16 15.15 -22.73
C ARG A 261 1.80 16.13 -23.72
N LYS A 262 2.95 16.72 -23.39
CA LYS A 262 3.70 17.59 -24.30
C LYS A 262 4.28 16.80 -25.49
N PHE A 263 4.77 15.59 -25.24
CA PHE A 263 5.30 14.71 -26.26
C PHE A 263 4.20 14.20 -27.21
N GLU A 264 3.06 13.75 -26.68
CA GLU A 264 1.88 13.36 -27.48
C GLU A 264 1.42 14.51 -28.38
N LYS A 265 1.29 15.73 -27.83
CA LYS A 265 0.96 16.91 -28.65
C LYS A 265 1.98 17.20 -29.75
N ALA A 266 3.26 16.94 -29.49
CA ALA A 266 4.30 17.11 -30.49
C ALA A 266 4.17 16.08 -31.61
N LEU A 267 3.87 14.81 -31.27
CA LEU A 267 3.59 13.76 -32.23
C LEU A 267 2.33 14.09 -33.06
N ASP A 268 1.25 14.55 -32.44
CA ASP A 268 0.02 14.96 -33.14
C ASP A 268 0.31 16.07 -34.16
N MET A 269 1.09 17.09 -33.78
CA MET A 269 1.49 18.16 -34.71
C MET A 269 2.32 17.64 -35.89
N VAL A 270 3.24 16.71 -35.64
CA VAL A 270 4.01 16.06 -36.72
C VAL A 270 3.10 15.24 -37.63
N CYS A 271 2.16 14.46 -37.06
CA CYS A 271 1.19 13.69 -37.83
C CYS A 271 0.31 14.58 -38.71
N ILE A 272 -0.22 15.69 -38.18
CA ILE A 272 -1.01 16.67 -38.95
C ILE A 272 -0.17 17.23 -40.11
N ALA A 273 1.05 17.70 -39.82
CA ALA A 273 1.94 18.26 -40.84
C ALA A 273 2.30 17.26 -41.95
N THR A 274 2.52 15.99 -41.59
CA THR A 274 2.79 14.93 -42.58
C THR A 274 1.54 14.51 -43.36
N GLY A 275 0.37 14.47 -42.74
CA GLY A 275 -0.91 14.18 -43.41
C GLY A 275 -1.28 15.22 -44.46
N ASP A 276 -1.00 16.49 -44.18
CA ASP A 276 -1.17 17.59 -45.14
C ASP A 276 -0.19 17.47 -46.34
N CYS A 277 1.03 16.98 -46.11
CA CYS A 277 1.98 16.70 -47.19
C CYS A 277 1.54 15.53 -48.09
N PHE A 278 0.94 14.46 -47.55
CA PHE A 278 0.51 13.31 -48.34
C PHE A 278 -0.79 13.56 -49.14
N SER A 279 -1.69 14.40 -48.64
CA SER A 279 -2.92 14.76 -49.35
C SER A 279 -2.68 15.72 -50.52
N GLY A 280 -1.67 16.59 -50.45
CA GLY A 280 -1.22 17.42 -51.59
C GLY A 280 -0.62 16.61 -52.74
N VAL A 281 0.21 15.60 -52.43
CA VAL A 281 0.86 14.76 -53.45
C VAL A 281 -0.12 13.85 -54.18
N LEU A 282 -1.21 13.42 -53.54
CA LEU A 282 -2.25 12.60 -54.18
C LEU A 282 -3.14 13.41 -55.15
N LEU A 283 -3.33 14.70 -54.90
CA LEU A 283 -4.08 15.59 -55.79
C LEU A 283 -3.26 16.00 -57.02
N ASP A 284 -1.93 16.08 -56.91
CA ASP A 284 -1.04 16.36 -58.05
C ASP A 284 -0.87 15.14 -58.99
N LEU A 285 -0.99 13.90 -58.49
CA LEU A 285 -0.95 12.69 -59.33
C LEU A 285 -2.28 12.36 -60.05
N HIS A 286 -3.39 13.00 -59.67
CA HIS A 286 -4.68 12.80 -60.32
C HIS A 286 -4.96 13.82 -61.44
N PHE A 287 -4.00 14.74 -61.69
CA PHE A 287 -4.07 15.81 -62.69
C PHE A 287 -2.94 15.76 -63.75
N VAL A 288 -2.21 14.64 -63.86
CA VAL A 288 -1.23 14.37 -64.94
C VAL A 288 -1.74 13.28 -65.88
#